data_AF-A0A3A3G361-F1
#
_entry.id   AF-A0A3A3G361-F1
#
_cell.length_a   1.000
_cell.length_b   1.000
_cell.length_c   1.000
_cell.angle_alpha   90.00
_cell.angle_beta   90.00
_cell.angle_gamma   90.00
#
_symmetry.space_group_name_H-M   'P 1'
#
loop_
_entity.id
_entity.type
_entity.pdbx_description
1 polymer ?
#
loop_
_entity_poly.entity_id
_entity_poly.type
_entity_poly.pdbx_seq_one_letter_code
_entity_poly.pdbx_strand_id
1 'polypeptide(L)'
;MNHPIHIVFRLAASLLFTTAAAPVAGQSNSGASMFAPDQSITKVVVSGAVPDEASKSAILTKLHQVYGTTNVIDQIDVGGVVAPPNWSANVSGVLTPQIRSIRKGQLAINGTNIALAGEVSDERTRQSIATNFASILPNTYIVKDGLRVSVASQTLIDKVLANRVIEFEHASALLANSGKEILDELAEALKTVAAKRIDVIGHTDSIGLPARNLALSRARADSVKIYLVAKGLPAASIHVSGLGADQPLMSNATEEGRRRNRRIEFRIGQ
;
A
#
# COMPACT_ATOMS: atom_id res chain seq x y z
N MET A 1 -7.35 -1.14 -4.68
CA MET A 1 -8.09 -2.07 -3.79
C MET A 1 -7.47 -2.06 -2.39
N ASN A 2 -8.16 -1.48 -1.41
CA ASN A 2 -7.65 -1.25 -0.06
C ASN A 2 -8.46 -2.11 0.93
N HIS A 3 -7.91 -3.21 1.44
CA HIS A 3 -8.62 -4.13 2.35
C HIS A 3 -8.37 -3.71 3.82
N PRO A 4 -9.23 -4.10 4.77
CA PRO A 4 -9.12 -3.70 6.17
C PRO A 4 -8.00 -4.43 6.91
N ILE A 5 -7.59 -3.87 8.06
CA ILE A 5 -6.79 -4.58 9.04
C ILE A 5 -7.68 -5.45 9.90
N HIS A 6 -7.48 -6.77 9.88
CA HIS A 6 -8.12 -7.68 10.83
C HIS A 6 -7.25 -7.80 12.08
N ILE A 7 -7.75 -7.31 13.23
CA ILE A 7 -7.05 -7.51 14.50
C ILE A 7 -7.63 -8.75 15.16
N VAL A 8 -6.89 -9.86 15.11
CA VAL A 8 -7.35 -11.17 15.60
C VAL A 8 -6.50 -11.59 16.79
N PHE A 9 -7.08 -11.60 17.97
CA PHE A 9 -6.50 -12.27 19.14
C PHE A 9 -6.78 -13.78 18.99
N ARG A 10 -5.74 -14.56 18.67
CA ARG A 10 -5.83 -16.04 18.67
C ARG A 10 -4.93 -16.57 19.76
N LEU A 11 -5.47 -16.88 20.95
CA LEU A 11 -4.79 -17.81 21.86
C LEU A 11 -5.13 -19.23 21.43
N ALA A 12 -4.11 -20.08 21.31
CA ALA A 12 -4.24 -21.37 20.66
C ALA A 12 -5.07 -22.37 21.49
N ALA A 13 -6.00 -23.05 20.80
CA ALA A 13 -6.11 -24.49 20.85
C ALA A 13 -6.41 -25.01 19.43
N SER A 14 -5.58 -25.97 19.01
CA SER A 14 -5.61 -26.77 17.77
C SER A 14 -7.00 -27.38 17.47
N LEU A 15 -7.44 -27.71 16.25
CA LEU A 15 -6.84 -28.63 15.27
C LEU A 15 -7.51 -28.52 13.88
N LEU A 16 -6.67 -28.61 12.85
CA LEU A 16 -6.72 -29.38 11.58
C LEU A 16 -7.95 -29.40 10.63
N PHE A 17 -7.66 -28.85 9.42
CA PHE A 17 -7.68 -29.44 8.06
C PHE A 17 -8.93 -30.10 7.41
N THR A 18 -8.97 -29.85 6.08
CA THR A 18 -9.34 -30.71 4.93
C THR A 18 -10.77 -30.78 4.36
N THR A 19 -10.83 -30.32 3.09
CA THR A 19 -11.48 -30.84 1.87
C THR A 19 -12.97 -31.21 1.79
N ALA A 20 -13.66 -30.47 0.89
CA ALA A 20 -14.64 -30.88 -0.13
C ALA A 20 -15.75 -31.91 0.17
N ALA A 21 -17.02 -31.50 -0.01
CA ALA A 21 -18.03 -32.15 -0.87
C ALA A 21 -19.37 -31.37 -0.87
N ALA A 22 -20.11 -31.49 -1.98
CA ALA A 22 -21.38 -30.82 -2.30
C ALA A 22 -22.57 -31.20 -1.37
N PRO A 23 -23.70 -30.45 -1.38
CA PRO A 23 -24.73 -30.56 -0.35
C PRO A 23 -25.85 -31.54 -0.72
N VAL A 24 -26.48 -32.15 0.29
CA VAL A 24 -27.87 -32.63 0.22
C VAL A 24 -28.66 -32.02 1.39
N ALA A 25 -29.87 -31.60 1.03
CA ALA A 25 -30.80 -30.71 1.72
C ALA A 25 -31.28 -31.17 3.10
N GLY A 26 -31.69 -30.18 3.91
CA GLY A 26 -32.46 -30.36 5.13
C GLY A 26 -32.76 -29.03 5.84
N GLN A 27 -33.83 -28.38 5.39
CA GLN A 27 -34.49 -27.16 5.90
C GLN A 27 -34.43 -26.96 7.42
N SER A 28 -34.28 -25.76 7.96
CA SER A 28 -35.27 -24.65 8.05
C SER A 28 -34.64 -23.63 9.04
N ASN A 29 -34.85 -22.32 9.06
CA ASN A 29 -36.00 -21.50 8.72
C ASN A 29 -35.56 -20.01 8.73
N SER A 30 -36.41 -19.15 8.16
CA SER A 30 -36.53 -17.70 8.41
C SER A 30 -35.63 -16.71 7.65
N GLY A 31 -36.07 -16.39 6.43
CA GLY A 31 -36.71 -15.08 6.17
C GLY A 31 -35.79 -13.86 6.07
N ALA A 32 -35.06 -13.77 4.96
CA ALA A 32 -34.37 -12.57 4.52
C ALA A 32 -35.33 -11.60 3.79
N SER A 33 -35.28 -10.32 4.12
CA SER A 33 -35.32 -9.27 3.10
C SER A 33 -34.77 -7.92 3.56
N MET A 34 -33.77 -7.49 2.79
CA MET A 34 -33.55 -6.12 2.31
C MET A 34 -33.19 -5.04 3.34
N PHE A 35 -31.90 -4.89 3.56
CA PHE A 35 -31.26 -3.57 3.59
C PHE A 35 -29.96 -3.66 2.80
N ALA A 36 -29.88 -2.96 1.67
CA ALA A 36 -28.61 -2.70 1.01
C ALA A 36 -27.83 -1.68 1.85
N PRO A 37 -26.56 -1.93 2.22
CA PRO A 37 -25.71 -0.90 2.78
C PRO A 37 -24.66 -0.47 1.75
N ASP A 38 -24.88 0.75 1.27
CA ASP A 38 -23.91 1.77 0.88
C ASP A 38 -22.41 1.42 1.02
N GLN A 39 -21.69 1.58 -0.09
CA GLN A 39 -20.25 1.37 -0.24
C GLN A 39 -19.43 2.57 0.24
N SER A 40 -19.50 2.89 1.53
CA SER A 40 -18.54 3.81 2.13
C SER A 40 -18.30 3.51 3.62
N ILE A 41 -17.03 3.58 4.04
CA ILE A 41 -16.49 3.53 5.42
C ILE A 41 -15.75 2.23 5.82
N THR A 42 -14.44 2.39 6.03
CA THR A 42 -13.45 1.45 6.59
C THR A 42 -13.75 1.06 8.04
N LYS A 43 -14.38 -0.08 8.28
CA LYS A 43 -14.58 -0.64 9.63
C LYS A 43 -13.44 -1.61 9.99
N VAL A 44 -12.88 -1.46 11.19
CA VAL A 44 -11.88 -2.34 11.81
C VAL A 44 -12.59 -3.32 12.72
N VAL A 45 -12.39 -4.61 12.49
CA VAL A 45 -12.96 -5.68 13.31
C VAL A 45 -11.90 -6.15 14.30
N VAL A 46 -12.29 -6.24 15.57
CA VAL A 46 -11.41 -6.63 16.66
C VAL A 46 -12.06 -7.81 17.36
N SER A 47 -11.41 -8.96 17.33
CA SER A 47 -12.01 -10.21 17.80
C SER A 47 -11.04 -11.05 18.62
N GLY A 48 -11.56 -11.77 19.61
CA GLY A 48 -10.88 -12.82 20.37
C GLY A 48 -10.96 -12.61 21.88
N ALA A 49 -10.17 -13.36 22.65
CA ALA A 49 -10.35 -13.43 24.10
C ALA A 49 -9.29 -12.62 24.89
N VAL A 50 -9.73 -11.89 25.91
CA VAL A 50 -8.90 -11.08 26.82
C VAL A 50 -9.06 -11.55 28.27
N PRO A 51 -8.05 -11.35 29.14
CA PRO A 51 -8.08 -11.86 30.52
C PRO A 51 -9.15 -11.21 31.39
N ASP A 52 -9.43 -9.92 31.20
CA ASP A 52 -10.33 -9.13 32.04
C ASP A 52 -10.94 -7.93 31.28
N GLU A 53 -11.98 -7.34 31.86
CA GLU A 53 -12.70 -6.19 31.30
C GLU A 53 -11.81 -4.92 31.22
N ALA A 54 -10.85 -4.77 32.14
CA ALA A 54 -9.94 -3.62 32.14
C ALA A 54 -9.04 -3.62 30.89
N SER A 55 -8.55 -4.80 30.51
CA SER A 55 -7.77 -5.04 29.30
C SER A 55 -8.60 -4.80 28.05
N LYS A 56 -9.86 -5.28 28.03
CA LYS A 56 -10.81 -5.01 26.95
C LYS A 56 -10.98 -3.50 26.73
N SER A 57 -11.28 -2.78 27.81
CA SER A 57 -11.52 -1.34 27.78
C SER A 57 -10.28 -0.55 27.33
N ALA A 58 -9.08 -0.91 27.78
CA ALA A 58 -7.83 -0.27 27.37
C ALA A 58 -7.58 -0.41 25.86
N ILE A 59 -7.79 -1.61 25.32
CA ILE A 59 -7.62 -1.91 23.89
C ILE A 59 -8.65 -1.14 23.06
N LEU A 60 -9.93 -1.20 23.43
CA LEU A 60 -11.00 -0.47 22.72
C LEU A 60 -10.77 1.04 22.75
N THR A 61 -10.38 1.59 23.90
CA THR A 61 -10.04 3.01 24.03
C THR A 61 -8.94 3.41 23.05
N LYS A 62 -7.88 2.61 22.97
CA LYS A 62 -6.77 2.89 22.06
C LYS A 62 -7.18 2.78 20.59
N LEU A 63 -7.99 1.78 20.25
CA LEU A 63 -8.52 1.60 18.90
C LEU A 63 -9.44 2.74 18.48
N HIS A 64 -10.29 3.22 19.39
CA HIS A 64 -11.12 4.39 19.16
C HIS A 64 -10.27 5.65 18.94
N GLN A 65 -9.16 5.82 19.67
CA GLN A 65 -8.23 6.92 19.43
C GLN A 65 -7.55 6.84 18.05
N VAL A 66 -7.23 5.64 17.58
CA VAL A 66 -6.54 5.44 16.30
C VAL A 66 -7.52 5.55 15.12
N TYR A 67 -8.62 4.81 15.15
CA TYR A 67 -9.53 4.62 14.02
C TYR A 67 -10.85 5.40 14.10
N GLY A 68 -11.18 5.95 15.27
CA GLY A 68 -12.47 6.60 15.54
C GLY A 68 -13.51 5.61 16.07
N THR A 69 -14.45 6.10 16.88
CA THR A 69 -15.47 5.30 17.59
C THR A 69 -16.48 4.63 16.66
N THR A 70 -16.77 5.21 15.50
CA THR A 70 -17.74 4.67 14.52
C THR A 70 -17.15 3.57 13.63
N ASN A 71 -15.83 3.41 13.65
CA ASN A 71 -15.09 2.57 12.73
C ASN A 71 -14.52 1.31 13.39
N VAL A 72 -14.87 1.05 14.65
CA VAL A 72 -14.40 -0.13 15.40
C VAL A 72 -15.59 -1.03 15.70
N ILE A 73 -15.47 -2.30 15.35
CA ILE A 73 -16.44 -3.36 15.67
C ILE A 73 -15.81 -4.23 16.76
N ASP A 74 -16.41 -4.20 17.96
CA ASP A 74 -16.03 -5.03 19.10
C ASP A 74 -16.63 -6.43 18.98
N GLN A 75 -15.77 -7.45 18.92
CA GLN A 75 -16.09 -8.88 19.03
C GLN A 75 -15.13 -9.54 20.04
N ILE A 76 -14.73 -8.80 21.08
CA ILE A 76 -13.83 -9.29 22.13
C ILE A 76 -14.65 -10.00 23.21
N ASP A 77 -14.27 -11.24 23.49
CA ASP A 77 -14.76 -12.02 24.61
C ASP A 77 -13.86 -11.85 25.85
N VAL A 78 -14.45 -11.80 27.03
CA VAL A 78 -13.72 -11.65 28.30
C VAL A 78 -13.72 -12.98 29.04
N GLY A 79 -12.53 -13.44 29.44
CA GLY A 79 -12.33 -14.66 30.22
C GLY A 79 -11.77 -15.84 29.43
N GLY A 80 -11.37 -16.89 30.16
CA GLY A 80 -10.84 -18.13 29.59
C GLY A 80 -9.38 -18.06 29.12
N VAL A 81 -8.64 -16.99 29.45
CA VAL A 81 -7.28 -16.72 28.96
C VAL A 81 -6.38 -16.22 30.08
N VAL A 82 -5.16 -16.76 30.16
CA VAL A 82 -4.10 -16.25 31.04
C VAL A 82 -3.15 -15.37 30.22
N ALA A 83 -3.02 -14.11 30.61
CA ALA A 83 -2.15 -13.16 29.94
C ALA A 83 -0.77 -13.04 30.64
N PRO A 84 0.32 -12.82 29.89
CA PRO A 84 1.62 -12.48 30.46
C PRO A 84 1.60 -11.18 31.29
N PRO A 85 2.60 -10.94 32.15
CA PRO A 85 2.76 -9.67 32.84
C PRO A 85 2.81 -8.49 31.86
N ASN A 86 2.11 -7.40 32.19
CA ASN A 86 2.04 -6.16 31.40
C ASN A 86 1.52 -6.35 29.95
N TRP A 87 0.81 -7.46 29.68
CA TRP A 87 0.33 -7.77 28.33
C TRP A 87 -0.55 -6.67 27.75
N SER A 88 -1.53 -6.17 28.50
CA SER A 88 -2.45 -5.13 28.03
C SER A 88 -1.73 -3.82 27.66
N ALA A 89 -0.71 -3.44 28.42
CA ALA A 89 0.11 -2.26 28.15
C ALA A 89 0.94 -2.44 26.86
N ASN A 90 1.56 -3.61 26.67
CA ASN A 90 2.34 -3.91 25.47
C ASN A 90 1.47 -3.95 24.21
N VAL A 91 0.30 -4.59 24.30
CA VAL A 91 -0.68 -4.63 23.21
C VAL A 91 -1.21 -3.23 22.90
N SER A 92 -1.54 -2.43 23.92
CA SER A 92 -1.98 -1.05 23.70
C SER A 92 -0.87 -0.16 23.14
N GLY A 93 0.39 -0.47 23.45
CA GLY A 93 1.56 0.22 22.92
C GLY A 93 1.70 0.05 21.41
N VAL A 94 1.53 -1.17 20.89
CA VAL A 94 1.65 -1.43 19.43
C VAL A 94 0.49 -0.87 18.60
N LEU A 95 -0.61 -0.48 19.24
CA LEU A 95 -1.73 0.20 18.59
C LEU A 95 -1.42 1.69 18.36
N THR A 96 -0.41 1.95 17.53
CA THR A 96 0.02 3.32 17.19
C THR A 96 -0.74 3.86 15.97
N PRO A 97 -0.81 5.20 15.77
CA PRO A 97 -1.44 5.77 14.57
C PRO A 97 -0.81 5.33 13.25
N GLN A 98 0.43 4.82 13.27
CA GLN A 98 1.14 4.32 12.10
C GLN A 98 0.50 3.06 11.52
N ILE A 99 -0.21 2.26 12.32
CA ILE A 99 -0.89 1.06 11.79
C ILE A 99 -1.97 1.43 10.75
N ARG A 100 -2.48 2.67 10.74
CA ARG A 100 -3.44 3.16 9.74
C ARG A 100 -2.87 3.23 8.32
N SER A 101 -1.55 3.31 8.17
CA SER A 101 -0.93 3.30 6.84
C SER A 101 -0.88 1.90 6.24
N ILE A 102 -1.17 0.85 7.02
CA ILE A 102 -1.17 -0.53 6.56
C ILE A 102 -2.52 -0.83 5.92
N ARG A 103 -2.45 -1.22 4.66
CA ARG A 103 -3.55 -1.61 3.80
C ARG A 103 -3.66 -3.12 3.81
N LYS A 104 -4.87 -3.67 3.78
CA LYS A 104 -5.11 -5.12 3.86
C LYS A 104 -4.44 -5.78 5.07
N GLY A 105 -4.36 -5.06 6.18
CA GLY A 105 -3.54 -5.51 7.29
C GLY A 105 -4.12 -6.71 8.02
N GLN A 106 -3.30 -7.31 8.86
CA GLN A 106 -3.75 -8.21 9.90
C GLN A 106 -2.79 -8.08 11.06
N LEU A 107 -3.29 -7.80 12.26
CA LEU A 107 -2.51 -7.83 13.49
C LEU A 107 -3.01 -9.00 14.31
N ALA A 108 -2.18 -10.04 14.42
CA ALA A 108 -2.48 -11.22 15.23
C ALA A 108 -1.62 -11.23 16.49
N ILE A 109 -2.25 -11.41 17.65
CA ILE A 109 -1.58 -11.41 18.94
C ILE A 109 -1.92 -12.73 19.64
N ASN A 110 -0.89 -13.51 19.98
CA ASN A 110 -0.99 -14.79 20.67
C ASN A 110 0.05 -14.85 21.80
N GLY A 111 -0.36 -14.48 23.02
CA GLY A 111 0.55 -14.35 24.15
C GLY A 111 1.65 -13.32 23.87
N THR A 112 2.89 -13.79 23.76
CA THR A 112 4.08 -12.98 23.41
C THR A 112 4.40 -12.99 21.91
N ASN A 113 3.69 -13.75 21.09
CA ASN A 113 3.87 -13.76 19.65
C ASN A 113 2.95 -12.72 19.01
N ILE A 114 3.53 -11.77 18.28
CA ILE A 114 2.80 -10.75 17.53
C ILE A 114 3.14 -10.92 16.06
N ALA A 115 2.13 -11.08 15.21
CA ALA A 115 2.31 -11.12 13.77
C ALA A 115 1.58 -9.93 13.14
N LEU A 116 2.32 -9.14 12.38
CA LEU A 116 1.78 -8.00 11.64
C LEU A 116 1.96 -8.26 10.15
N ALA A 117 0.86 -8.38 9.43
CA ALA A 117 0.85 -8.54 7.98
C ALA A 117 0.07 -7.41 7.32
N GLY A 118 0.33 -7.16 6.04
CA GLY A 118 -0.38 -6.16 5.26
C GLY A 118 0.48 -5.54 4.17
N GLU A 119 -0.11 -4.61 3.44
CA GLU A 119 0.52 -3.81 2.40
C GLU A 119 0.85 -2.41 2.95
N VAL A 120 2.10 -1.98 2.81
CA VAL A 120 2.56 -0.63 3.15
C VAL A 120 3.03 0.09 1.90
N SER A 121 2.95 1.41 1.88
CA SER A 121 3.20 2.19 0.68
C SER A 121 4.67 2.27 0.25
N ASP A 122 5.63 2.14 1.19
CA ASP A 122 7.06 2.14 0.89
C ASP A 122 7.89 1.39 1.96
N GLU A 123 9.15 1.16 1.64
CA GLU A 123 10.11 0.46 2.49
C GLU A 123 10.49 1.25 3.75
N ARG A 124 10.51 2.58 3.68
CA ARG A 124 10.78 3.44 4.84
C ARG A 124 9.71 3.31 5.92
N THR A 125 8.45 3.20 5.51
CA THR A 125 7.29 3.04 6.36
C THR A 125 7.27 1.64 6.95
N ARG A 126 7.56 0.62 6.13
CA ARG A 126 7.77 -0.75 6.61
C ARG A 126 8.80 -0.78 7.74
N GLN A 127 9.97 -0.17 7.48
CA GLN A 127 11.07 -0.13 8.43
C GLN A 127 10.72 0.67 9.69
N SER A 128 10.05 1.82 9.55
CA SER A 128 9.61 2.62 10.70
C SER A 128 8.62 1.88 11.59
N ILE A 129 7.65 1.15 11.01
CA ILE A 129 6.69 0.34 11.77
C ILE A 129 7.41 -0.80 12.49
N ALA A 130 8.33 -1.51 11.79
CA ALA A 130 9.10 -2.60 12.39
C ALA A 130 9.97 -2.11 13.56
N THR A 131 10.69 -0.99 13.39
CA THR A 131 11.49 -0.39 14.46
C THR A 131 10.63 0.10 15.62
N ASN A 132 9.47 0.72 15.33
CA ASN A 132 8.54 1.17 16.37
C ASN A 132 8.03 -0.02 17.21
N PHE A 133 7.62 -1.10 16.56
CA PHE A 133 7.17 -2.32 17.25
C PHE A 133 8.29 -2.93 18.10
N ALA A 134 9.52 -3.02 17.55
CA ALA A 134 10.67 -3.52 18.29
C ALA A 134 11.08 -2.64 19.48
N SER A 135 10.81 -1.33 19.42
CA SER A 135 11.12 -0.40 20.52
C SER A 135 10.10 -0.41 21.66
N ILE A 136 8.84 -0.72 21.33
CA ILE A 136 7.73 -0.74 22.29
C ILE A 136 7.69 -2.08 23.04
N LEU A 137 7.98 -3.16 22.34
CA LEU A 137 7.87 -4.50 22.88
C LEU A 137 9.17 -4.94 23.57
N PRO A 138 9.08 -5.57 24.76
CA PRO A 138 10.22 -6.23 25.37
C PRO A 138 10.79 -7.33 24.46
N ASN A 139 12.07 -7.66 24.65
CA ASN A 139 12.75 -8.75 23.93
C ASN A 139 12.12 -10.15 24.13
N THR A 140 11.20 -10.30 25.07
CA THR A 140 10.42 -11.53 25.29
C THR A 140 9.30 -11.73 24.28
N TYR A 141 9.00 -10.71 23.46
CA TYR A 141 8.00 -10.79 22.39
C TYR A 141 8.65 -11.15 21.06
N ILE A 142 8.00 -12.07 20.33
CA ILE A 142 8.42 -12.47 18.99
C ILE A 142 7.53 -11.72 17.99
N VAL A 143 8.11 -10.77 17.28
CA VAL A 143 7.42 -10.02 16.22
C VAL A 143 7.69 -10.68 14.87
N LYS A 144 6.66 -11.24 14.26
CA LYS A 144 6.66 -11.72 12.87
C LYS A 144 6.22 -10.57 11.96
N ASP A 145 7.19 -9.94 11.30
CA ASP A 145 6.94 -8.94 10.25
C ASP A 145 6.55 -9.65 8.94
N GLY A 146 5.28 -9.56 8.57
CA GLY A 146 4.71 -9.98 7.30
C GLY A 146 4.26 -8.80 6.44
N LEU A 147 4.73 -7.58 6.73
CA LEU A 147 4.44 -6.40 5.93
C LEU A 147 5.13 -6.51 4.57
N ARG A 148 4.35 -6.26 3.52
CA ARG A 148 4.83 -6.19 2.15
C ARG A 148 4.71 -4.76 1.70
N VAL A 149 5.76 -4.21 1.08
CA VAL A 149 5.57 -2.98 0.32
C VAL A 149 4.56 -3.27 -0.78
N SER A 150 3.69 -2.32 -1.14
CA SER A 150 2.75 -2.42 -2.25
C SER A 150 3.51 -2.40 -3.58
N VAL A 151 4.36 -3.40 -3.79
CA VAL A 151 5.05 -3.67 -5.05
C VAL A 151 4.04 -3.95 -6.14
N ALA A 152 2.85 -4.50 -5.83
CA ALA A 152 1.80 -4.74 -6.82
C ALA A 152 1.37 -3.48 -7.59
N SER A 153 1.42 -2.31 -6.95
CA SER A 153 1.11 -1.03 -7.58
C SER A 153 2.21 -0.56 -8.52
N GLN A 154 3.47 -0.64 -8.07
CA GLN A 154 4.63 -0.30 -8.91
C GLN A 154 4.79 -1.33 -10.04
N THR A 155 4.64 -2.63 -9.76
CA THR A 155 4.68 -3.71 -10.75
C THR A 155 3.57 -3.58 -11.80
N LEU A 156 2.38 -3.06 -11.45
CA LEU A 156 1.35 -2.75 -12.43
C LEU A 156 1.82 -1.67 -13.40
N ILE A 157 2.41 -0.59 -12.88
CA ILE A 157 2.96 0.52 -13.69
C ILE A 157 4.13 0.02 -14.55
N ASP A 158 5.06 -0.70 -13.94
CA ASP A 158 6.20 -1.30 -14.63
C ASP A 158 5.73 -2.26 -15.73
N LYS A 159 4.64 -3.00 -15.51
CA LYS A 159 4.04 -3.88 -16.53
C LYS A 159 3.40 -3.10 -17.67
N VAL A 160 2.67 -2.02 -17.38
CA VAL A 160 2.09 -1.14 -18.43
C VAL A 160 3.20 -0.49 -19.25
N LEU A 161 4.31 -0.13 -18.62
CA LEU A 161 5.46 0.52 -19.24
C LEU A 161 6.53 -0.46 -19.74
N ALA A 162 6.37 -1.77 -19.50
CA ALA A 162 7.41 -2.76 -19.78
C ALA A 162 7.77 -2.73 -21.27
N ASN A 163 9.02 -2.38 -21.56
CA ASN A 163 9.59 -2.23 -22.91
C ASN A 163 8.89 -1.18 -23.80
N ARG A 164 8.07 -0.29 -23.24
CA ARG A 164 7.41 0.81 -23.97
C ARG A 164 8.10 2.13 -23.65
N VAL A 165 8.30 2.95 -24.68
CA VAL A 165 8.89 4.28 -24.54
C VAL A 165 7.79 5.29 -24.78
N ILE A 166 7.64 6.25 -23.87
CA ILE A 166 6.76 7.38 -24.10
C ILE A 166 7.41 8.27 -25.15
N GLU A 167 6.84 8.28 -26.35
CA GLU A 167 7.37 9.03 -27.47
C GLU A 167 6.89 10.48 -27.49
N PHE A 168 7.77 11.33 -28.00
CA PHE A 168 7.56 12.76 -28.19
C PHE A 168 7.88 13.10 -29.64
N GLU A 169 7.28 14.18 -30.16
CA GLU A 169 7.65 14.72 -31.47
C GLU A 169 9.14 15.08 -31.52
N HIS A 170 9.69 15.08 -32.74
CA HIS A 170 11.13 15.25 -32.95
C HIS A 170 11.67 16.52 -32.27
N ALA A 171 12.73 16.35 -31.46
CA ALA A 171 13.37 17.41 -30.68
C ALA A 171 12.41 18.24 -29.79
N SER A 172 11.26 17.69 -29.42
CA SER A 172 10.20 18.38 -28.71
C SER A 172 9.84 17.72 -27.38
N ALA A 173 9.03 18.45 -26.60
CA ALA A 173 8.30 17.95 -25.44
C ALA A 173 6.81 17.66 -25.77
N LEU A 174 6.38 17.85 -27.02
CA LEU A 174 5.04 17.49 -27.47
C LEU A 174 4.89 15.97 -27.49
N LEU A 175 3.87 15.43 -26.82
CA LEU A 175 3.58 13.99 -26.82
C LEU A 175 3.11 13.52 -28.19
N ALA A 176 3.77 12.48 -28.72
CA ALA A 176 3.33 11.79 -29.93
C ALA A 176 2.07 10.96 -29.63
N ASN A 177 1.33 10.58 -30.68
CA ASN A 177 0.10 9.78 -30.50
C ASN A 177 0.38 8.41 -29.85
N SER A 178 1.46 7.74 -30.23
CA SER A 178 1.94 6.50 -29.58
C SER A 178 2.21 6.68 -28.08
N GLY A 179 2.80 7.82 -27.71
CA GLY A 179 3.03 8.19 -26.30
C GLY A 179 1.73 8.42 -25.53
N LYS A 180 0.72 9.03 -26.16
CA LYS A 180 -0.60 9.28 -25.57
C LYS A 180 -1.36 7.97 -25.29
N GLU A 181 -1.31 6.99 -26.19
CA GLU A 181 -1.93 5.68 -25.98
C GLU A 181 -1.36 4.96 -24.75
N ILE A 182 -0.03 4.99 -24.59
CA ILE A 182 0.64 4.44 -23.39
C ILE A 182 0.17 5.17 -22.13
N LEU A 183 0.06 6.49 -22.20
CA LEU A 183 -0.37 7.31 -21.08
C LEU A 183 -1.85 7.11 -20.71
N ASP A 184 -2.69 6.71 -21.66
CA ASP A 184 -4.09 6.38 -21.42
C ASP A 184 -4.21 5.12 -20.57
N GLU A 185 -3.51 4.05 -20.96
CA GLU A 185 -3.45 2.81 -20.19
C GLU A 185 -2.85 3.05 -18.79
N LEU A 186 -1.79 3.87 -18.72
CA LEU A 186 -1.16 4.23 -17.45
C LEU A 186 -2.11 5.02 -16.55
N ALA A 187 -2.88 5.98 -17.10
CA ALA A 187 -3.84 6.75 -16.33
C ALA A 187 -4.90 5.87 -15.68
N GLU A 188 -5.42 4.87 -16.42
CA GLU A 188 -6.37 3.90 -15.86
C GLU A 188 -5.74 3.04 -14.76
N ALA A 189 -4.52 2.54 -14.97
CA ALA A 189 -3.79 1.81 -13.93
C ALA A 189 -3.60 2.66 -12.66
N LEU A 190 -3.17 3.92 -12.81
CA LEU A 190 -2.90 4.83 -11.69
C LEU A 190 -4.17 5.16 -10.89
N LYS A 191 -5.34 5.27 -11.54
CA LYS A 191 -6.63 5.45 -10.84
C LYS A 191 -6.94 4.30 -9.89
N THR A 192 -6.55 3.06 -10.21
CA THR A 192 -6.82 1.88 -9.36
C THR A 192 -5.93 1.77 -8.13
N VAL A 193 -4.76 2.42 -8.17
CA VAL A 193 -3.68 2.30 -7.16
C VAL A 193 -3.92 3.19 -5.93
N ALA A 194 -4.72 4.25 -6.05
CA ALA A 194 -4.92 5.26 -5.01
C ALA A 194 -3.58 5.81 -4.46
N ALA A 195 -2.63 6.07 -5.36
CA ALA A 195 -1.35 6.68 -5.02
C ALA A 195 -1.57 8.15 -4.63
N LYS A 196 -1.05 8.56 -3.47
CA LYS A 196 -1.10 9.96 -3.03
C LYS A 196 -0.04 10.81 -3.74
N ARG A 197 1.06 10.18 -4.17
CA ARG A 197 2.18 10.82 -4.86
C ARG A 197 2.73 9.93 -5.99
N ILE A 198 3.00 10.55 -7.12
CA ILE A 198 3.52 9.97 -8.36
C ILE A 198 4.64 10.89 -8.82
N ASP A 199 5.87 10.40 -8.83
CA ASP A 199 7.02 11.10 -9.38
C ASP A 199 7.20 10.71 -10.85
N VAL A 200 7.20 11.70 -11.73
CA VAL A 200 7.44 11.59 -13.18
C VAL A 200 8.81 12.18 -13.47
N ILE A 201 9.73 11.33 -13.90
CA ILE A 201 11.15 11.65 -14.02
C ILE A 201 11.56 11.53 -15.47
N GLY A 202 12.00 12.63 -16.06
CA GLY A 202 12.49 12.66 -17.43
C GLY A 202 13.98 12.34 -17.52
N HIS A 203 14.36 11.56 -18.53
CA HIS A 203 15.76 11.27 -18.87
C HIS A 203 16.03 11.54 -20.36
N THR A 204 17.29 11.85 -20.68
CA THR A 204 17.80 11.97 -22.05
C THR A 204 18.98 11.02 -22.26
N ASP A 205 19.43 10.91 -23.51
CA ASP A 205 20.78 10.39 -23.77
C ASP A 205 21.84 11.45 -23.48
N SER A 206 23.11 11.08 -23.64
CA SER A 206 24.26 11.95 -23.38
C SER A 206 24.62 12.88 -24.54
N ILE A 207 23.84 12.93 -25.63
CA ILE A 207 24.15 13.80 -26.77
C ILE A 207 23.66 15.22 -26.45
N GLY A 208 24.50 16.22 -26.76
CA GLY A 208 24.18 17.63 -26.57
C GLY A 208 24.64 18.20 -25.23
N LEU A 209 24.24 19.44 -24.97
CA LEU A 209 24.68 20.17 -23.77
C LEU A 209 23.91 19.70 -22.53
N PRO A 210 24.58 19.43 -21.39
CA PRO A 210 23.94 18.97 -20.16
C PRO A 210 22.77 19.86 -19.70
N ALA A 211 22.94 21.18 -19.75
CA ALA A 211 21.89 22.14 -19.37
C ALA A 211 20.65 22.03 -20.29
N ARG A 212 20.84 21.78 -21.59
CA ARG A 212 19.73 21.57 -22.54
C ARG A 212 19.03 20.24 -22.29
N ASN A 213 19.79 19.19 -21.98
CA ASN A 213 19.26 17.87 -21.66
C ASN A 213 18.43 17.88 -20.36
N LEU A 214 18.89 18.63 -19.35
CA LEU A 214 18.14 18.83 -18.11
C LEU A 214 16.83 19.59 -18.36
N ALA A 215 16.86 20.67 -19.13
CA ALA A 215 15.66 21.42 -19.48
C ALA A 215 14.67 20.58 -20.32
N LEU A 216 15.16 19.83 -21.31
CA LEU A 216 14.34 18.98 -22.18
C LEU A 216 13.69 17.84 -21.41
N SER A 217 14.46 17.12 -20.59
CA SER A 217 13.91 16.04 -19.75
C SER A 217 12.82 16.55 -18.81
N ARG A 218 13.04 17.72 -18.19
CA ARG A 218 12.05 18.36 -17.32
C ARG A 218 10.77 18.72 -18.10
N ALA A 219 10.91 19.40 -19.25
CA ALA A 219 9.77 19.81 -20.07
C ALA A 219 8.92 18.61 -20.57
N ARG A 220 9.57 17.51 -20.92
CA ARG A 220 8.89 16.25 -21.28
C ARG A 220 8.08 15.67 -20.12
N ALA A 221 8.69 15.62 -18.94
CA ALA A 221 8.01 15.13 -17.74
C ALA A 221 6.86 16.06 -17.32
N ASP A 222 6.97 17.38 -17.51
CA ASP A 222 5.87 18.33 -17.32
C ASP A 222 4.72 18.10 -18.31
N SER A 223 5.04 17.78 -19.58
CA SER A 223 4.04 17.45 -20.60
C SER A 223 3.26 16.17 -20.27
N VAL A 224 3.94 15.15 -19.75
CA VAL A 224 3.32 13.94 -19.20
C VAL A 224 2.37 14.28 -18.05
N LYS A 225 2.80 15.12 -17.10
CA LYS A 225 1.95 15.56 -15.99
C LYS A 225 0.67 16.23 -16.51
N ILE A 226 0.79 17.19 -17.43
CA ILE A 226 -0.36 17.90 -18.01
C ILE A 226 -1.35 16.89 -18.61
N TYR A 227 -0.84 15.91 -19.35
CA TYR A 227 -1.66 14.88 -19.96
C TYR A 227 -2.40 14.01 -18.92
N LEU A 228 -1.71 13.52 -17.90
CA LEU A 228 -2.31 12.70 -16.84
C LEU A 228 -3.36 13.47 -16.03
N VAL A 229 -3.15 14.77 -15.79
CA VAL A 229 -4.14 15.64 -15.14
C VAL A 229 -5.40 15.76 -16.01
N ALA A 230 -5.25 15.93 -17.32
CA ALA A 230 -6.37 15.95 -18.25
C ALA A 230 -7.15 14.62 -18.28
N LYS A 231 -6.50 13.50 -17.92
CA LYS A 231 -7.13 12.18 -17.76
C LYS A 231 -7.79 11.95 -16.39
N GLY A 232 -7.79 12.97 -15.53
CA GLY A 232 -8.50 12.97 -14.25
C GLY A 232 -7.64 12.62 -13.04
N LEU A 233 -6.30 12.55 -13.18
CA LEU A 233 -5.44 12.41 -12.01
C LEU A 233 -5.29 13.75 -11.27
N PRO A 234 -5.30 13.76 -9.92
CA PRO A 234 -5.09 14.98 -9.17
C PRO A 234 -3.70 15.59 -9.43
N ALA A 235 -3.65 16.85 -9.86
CA ALA A 235 -2.37 17.54 -10.13
C ALA A 235 -1.45 17.62 -8.91
N ALA A 236 -2.03 17.64 -7.70
CA ALA A 236 -1.32 17.63 -6.43
C ALA A 236 -0.60 16.30 -6.15
N SER A 237 -1.05 15.20 -6.76
CA SER A 237 -0.42 13.89 -6.62
C SER A 237 0.71 13.67 -7.61
N ILE A 238 0.92 14.55 -8.61
CA ILE A 238 1.95 14.35 -9.63
C ILE A 238 3.08 15.36 -9.46
N HIS A 239 4.28 14.86 -9.24
CA HIS A 239 5.51 15.63 -9.10
C HIS A 239 6.45 15.33 -10.25
N VAL A 240 7.19 16.35 -10.69
CA VAL A 240 7.99 16.27 -11.90
C VAL A 240 9.43 16.63 -11.61
N SER A 241 10.35 15.83 -12.15
CA SER A 241 11.78 16.14 -12.20
C SER A 241 12.37 15.79 -13.57
N GLY A 242 13.43 16.50 -13.95
CA GLY A 242 14.28 16.15 -15.09
C GLY A 242 15.66 15.84 -14.56
N LEU A 243 16.26 14.75 -15.04
CA LEU A 243 17.61 14.33 -14.65
C LEU A 243 18.61 14.36 -15.81
N GLY A 244 18.18 14.86 -16.98
CA GLY A 244 19.03 14.89 -18.18
C GLY A 244 19.66 13.52 -18.46
N ALA A 245 20.98 13.52 -18.65
CA ALA A 245 21.77 12.32 -18.95
C ALA A 245 22.42 11.69 -17.72
N ASP A 246 22.16 12.20 -16.51
CA ASP A 246 22.96 11.92 -15.30
C ASP A 246 22.71 10.53 -14.70
N GLN A 247 21.60 9.87 -15.10
CA GLN A 247 21.23 8.53 -14.66
C GLN A 247 20.93 7.62 -15.86
N PRO A 248 21.97 7.20 -16.61
CA PRO A 248 21.79 6.30 -17.75
C PRO A 248 21.38 4.90 -17.27
N LEU A 249 20.41 4.31 -17.96
CA LEU A 249 19.99 2.92 -17.75
C LEU A 249 20.95 1.96 -18.48
N MET A 250 21.42 2.37 -19.65
CA MET A 250 22.41 1.63 -20.44
C MET A 250 23.51 2.56 -20.95
N SER A 251 24.62 1.98 -21.41
CA SER A 251 25.71 2.74 -22.05
C SER A 251 25.19 3.59 -23.23
N ASN A 252 25.61 4.85 -23.31
CA ASN A 252 25.28 5.74 -24.43
C ASN A 252 26.13 5.47 -25.70
N ALA A 253 27.02 4.47 -25.66
CA ALA A 253 27.89 4.12 -26.78
C ALA A 253 27.11 3.61 -28.00
N THR A 254 25.98 2.94 -27.79
CA THR A 254 25.15 2.38 -28.86
C THR A 254 23.85 3.18 -29.04
N GLU A 255 23.28 3.19 -30.25
CA GLU A 255 21.98 3.85 -30.47
C GLU A 255 20.87 3.20 -29.64
N GLU A 256 20.89 1.88 -29.49
CA GLU A 256 19.92 1.19 -28.63
C GLU A 256 20.04 1.64 -27.16
N GLY A 257 21.26 1.79 -26.64
CA GLY A 257 21.47 2.30 -25.29
C GLY A 257 20.96 3.74 -25.12
N ARG A 258 21.23 4.61 -26.09
CA ARG A 258 20.68 5.98 -26.11
C ARG A 258 19.16 6.00 -26.16
N ARG A 259 18.56 5.16 -27.01
CA ARG A 259 17.10 5.01 -27.11
C ARG A 259 16.48 4.61 -25.78
N ARG A 260 17.11 3.70 -25.03
CA ARG A 260 16.65 3.30 -23.68
C ARG A 260 16.86 4.40 -22.62
N ASN A 261 17.85 5.27 -22.80
CA ASN A 261 18.08 6.39 -21.88
C ASN A 261 17.09 7.54 -22.11
N ARG A 262 16.58 7.72 -23.35
CA ARG A 262 15.48 8.65 -23.67
C ARG A 262 14.13 8.11 -23.17
N ARG A 263 13.92 8.12 -21.84
CA ARG A 263 12.75 7.53 -21.17
C ARG A 263 12.07 8.50 -20.20
N ILE A 264 10.84 8.16 -19.84
CA ILE A 264 10.15 8.70 -18.68
C ILE A 264 10.04 7.58 -17.66
N GLU A 265 10.46 7.84 -16.43
CA GLU A 265 10.38 6.93 -15.31
C GLU A 265 9.28 7.39 -14.34
N PHE A 266 8.50 6.44 -13.84
CA PHE A 266 7.44 6.69 -12.87
C PHE A 266 7.76 5.99 -11.56
N ARG A 267 7.69 6.73 -10.46
CA ARG A 267 7.82 6.18 -9.11
C ARG A 267 6.59 6.53 -8.30
N ILE A 268 6.05 5.58 -7.56
CA ILE A 268 5.00 5.87 -6.59
C ILE A 268 5.66 6.32 -5.28
N GLY A 269 5.43 7.59 -4.95
CA GLY A 269 5.80 8.17 -3.66
C GLY A 269 4.64 8.10 -2.68
N GLN A 270 4.94 8.32 -1.40
CA GLN A 270 3.93 8.39 -0.35
C GLN A 270 3.19 9.72 -0.29
#